data_AF-A0A534UWQ6-F1
#
_entry.id   AF-A0A534UWQ6-F1
#
_cell.length_a   1.000
_cell.length_b   1.000
_cell.length_c   1.000
_cell.angle_alpha   90.00
_cell.angle_beta   90.00
_cell.angle_gamma   90.00
#
_symmetry.space_group_name_H-M   'P 1'
#
loop_
_entity.id
_entity.type
_entity.pdbx_description
1 polymer ?
#
loop_
_entity_poly.entity_id
_entity_poly.type
_entity_poly.pdbx_seq_one_letter_code
_entity_poly.pdbx_strand_id
1 'polypeptide(L)'
;MRSTGVATATKPARLGPGVVVLLALAVFAAFLPALGSGFVLWDDDMNFTDNPDYRGLTWAHLRWMFTTVYGGHYQPLSWVTLALDYSLWGMNPSGYHLTNLVLHGANALLVYALIAALVPGIGRGAALIGALFFAVHPLRVESVAWATERRDVLSGLFYLLTLVTYLRLAEARRAGGGWRAWWLASVGCFALSLLSKAWGVTLPLVLLVLDVHPLRRLGRGGGLRTVLAEKVPYFVLALGGAALAHLASSQVPARRTLAQEGVVARAAQAAYGLVFYLWKTLVPVALSPAYLLEQTVRPSEPRYVLSAAVVLGLAAALVRLRRRWPWAAAASACYLLVLVTVLGFVQTGPQIVADRYTYLACVPWAVLAAAGLDRLARHRGALALAAASLAVLGALTFRQTRVWHDSRTLWEHALAVDPDNYIAYQNRGTLRQARGDWVGAFGDYSEALRRNPIYSPAWYSRGTERLAWGDDAGAIADYTAAVRIKPTYIEAYNNRGLARQRTGDLAGAIADYTEALRLSPADWRARAMIQGNLALAEQALARRTRE
;
A
#
# COMPACT_ATOMS: atom_id res chain seq x y z
N MET A 1 27.70 -5.32 -42.61
CA MET A 1 28.42 -5.37 -41.32
C MET A 1 28.93 -3.96 -41.01
N ARG A 2 28.32 -3.25 -40.06
CA ARG A 2 28.88 -2.00 -39.51
C ARG A 2 29.26 -2.27 -38.07
N SER A 3 30.54 -2.11 -37.74
CA SER A 3 31.06 -2.21 -36.38
C SER A 3 30.45 -1.08 -35.55
N THR A 4 29.49 -1.40 -34.69
CA THR A 4 29.09 -0.49 -33.63
C THR A 4 30.19 -0.52 -32.57
N GLY A 5 31.10 0.44 -32.67
CA GLY A 5 32.09 0.73 -31.63
C GLY A 5 31.39 0.81 -30.27
N VAL A 6 31.98 0.12 -29.30
CA VAL A 6 31.57 0.15 -27.90
C VAL A 6 31.64 1.61 -27.45
N ALA A 7 30.47 2.21 -27.22
CA ALA A 7 30.36 3.58 -26.73
C ALA A 7 31.14 3.70 -25.42
N THR A 8 32.13 4.59 -25.44
CA THR A 8 32.86 5.03 -24.26
C THR A 8 31.88 5.50 -23.19
N ALA A 9 32.13 5.09 -21.94
CA ALA A 9 31.30 5.43 -20.79
C ALA A 9 31.21 6.96 -20.65
N THR A 10 30.09 7.53 -21.09
CA THR A 10 29.73 8.90 -20.75
C THR A 10 29.61 8.97 -19.23
N LYS A 11 30.34 9.91 -18.60
CA LYS A 11 30.22 10.16 -17.16
C LYS A 11 28.73 10.32 -16.84
N PRO A 12 28.20 9.64 -15.80
CA PRO A 12 26.80 9.76 -15.45
C PRO A 12 26.46 11.24 -15.27
N ALA A 13 25.32 11.68 -15.81
CA ALA A 13 24.88 13.05 -15.66
C ALA A 13 24.83 13.39 -14.17
N ARG A 14 25.79 14.18 -13.69
CA ARG A 14 25.83 14.60 -12.29
C ARG A 14 24.49 15.29 -11.96
N LEU A 15 23.92 14.98 -10.81
CA LEU A 15 22.79 15.71 -10.24
C LEU A 15 23.20 17.18 -10.13
N GLY A 16 22.71 18.01 -11.05
CA GLY A 16 22.93 19.45 -11.00
C GLY A 16 22.02 20.05 -9.94
N PRO A 17 22.45 21.11 -9.23
CA PRO A 17 21.63 21.77 -8.20
C PRO A 17 20.26 22.20 -8.75
N GLY A 18 20.19 22.65 -10.01
CA GLY A 18 18.92 23.00 -10.65
C GLY A 18 17.93 21.84 -10.80
N VAL A 19 18.41 20.61 -11.02
CA VAL A 19 17.53 19.41 -11.09
C VAL A 19 16.94 19.12 -9.71
N VAL A 20 17.76 19.24 -8.67
CA VAL A 20 17.32 19.03 -7.28
C VAL A 20 16.23 20.03 -6.91
N VAL A 21 16.48 21.31 -7.16
CA VAL A 21 15.52 22.38 -6.86
C VAL A 21 14.23 22.21 -7.65
N LEU A 22 14.29 21.95 -8.96
CA LEU A 22 13.09 21.79 -9.78
C LEU A 22 12.24 20.59 -9.38
N LEU A 23 12.85 19.43 -9.10
CA LEU A 23 12.11 18.25 -8.63
C LEU A 23 11.48 18.50 -7.26
N ALA A 24 12.23 19.10 -6.33
CA ALA A 24 11.70 19.45 -5.02
C ALA A 24 10.51 20.41 -5.14
N LEU A 25 10.65 21.51 -5.90
CA LEU A 25 9.56 22.47 -6.09
C LEU A 25 8.33 21.85 -6.75
N ALA A 26 8.50 21.01 -7.77
CA ALA A 26 7.39 20.35 -8.45
C ALA A 26 6.65 19.37 -7.52
N VAL A 27 7.40 18.58 -6.74
CA VAL A 27 6.83 17.67 -5.73
C VAL A 27 6.09 18.47 -4.67
N PHE A 28 6.72 19.47 -4.06
CA PHE A 28 6.07 20.28 -3.04
C PHE A 28 4.83 21.00 -3.57
N ALA A 29 4.88 21.55 -4.79
CA ALA A 29 3.72 22.20 -5.41
C ALA A 29 2.56 21.22 -5.65
N ALA A 30 2.84 20.01 -6.17
CA ALA A 30 1.82 19.02 -6.47
C ALA A 30 1.15 18.43 -5.22
N PHE A 31 1.88 18.28 -4.10
CA PHE A 31 1.37 17.67 -2.86
C PHE A 31 1.14 18.67 -1.73
N LEU A 32 1.25 19.98 -1.98
CA LEU A 32 1.09 21.02 -0.96
C LEU A 32 -0.14 20.82 -0.06
N PRO A 33 -1.34 20.40 -0.56
CA PRO A 33 -2.50 20.22 0.30
C PRO A 33 -2.31 19.17 1.40
N ALA A 34 -1.40 18.20 1.23
CA ALA A 34 -1.14 17.16 2.23
C ALA A 34 -0.61 17.74 3.55
N LEU A 35 0.08 18.89 3.51
CA LEU A 35 0.60 19.51 4.73
C LEU A 35 -0.51 20.08 5.63
N GLY A 36 -1.69 20.33 5.07
CA GLY A 36 -2.88 20.73 5.82
C GLY A 36 -3.83 19.57 6.15
N SER A 37 -3.50 18.34 5.73
CA SER A 37 -4.32 17.16 6.01
C SER A 37 -4.23 16.72 7.47
N GLY A 38 -5.32 16.13 7.98
CA GLY A 38 -5.35 15.40 9.23
C GLY A 38 -5.20 13.89 9.04
N PHE A 39 -5.16 13.16 10.16
CA PHE A 39 -5.29 11.69 10.15
C PHE A 39 -6.68 11.28 9.68
N VAL A 40 -6.76 10.22 8.87
CA VAL A 40 -8.02 9.74 8.28
C VAL A 40 -8.47 8.40 8.85
N LEU A 41 -9.77 8.25 9.07
CA LEU A 41 -10.42 7.04 9.58
C LEU A 41 -10.39 5.93 8.51
N TRP A 42 -9.24 5.28 8.36
CA TRP A 42 -8.98 4.18 7.45
C TRP A 42 -8.08 3.16 8.15
N ASP A 43 -6.82 3.52 8.39
CA ASP A 43 -5.94 2.82 9.35
C ASP A 43 -5.18 3.81 10.25
N ASP A 44 -5.31 5.14 10.07
CA ASP A 44 -4.54 6.12 10.85
C ASP A 44 -4.98 6.16 12.32
N ASP A 45 -6.25 5.85 12.55
CA ASP A 45 -6.82 5.65 13.88
C ASP A 45 -6.08 4.52 14.61
N MET A 46 -6.06 3.34 14.00
CA MET A 46 -5.35 2.17 14.51
C MET A 46 -3.83 2.43 14.65
N ASN A 47 -3.19 3.02 13.64
CA ASN A 47 -1.73 3.16 13.64
C ASN A 47 -1.20 4.32 14.49
N PHE A 48 -2.00 5.39 14.65
CA PHE A 48 -1.55 6.62 15.30
C PHE A 48 -2.38 6.97 16.53
N THR A 49 -3.70 7.20 16.40
CA THR A 49 -4.49 7.75 17.52
C THR A 49 -4.65 6.76 18.66
N ASP A 50 -4.82 5.49 18.32
CA ASP A 50 -5.19 4.42 19.25
C ASP A 50 -3.97 3.57 19.65
N ASN A 51 -2.83 3.81 19.02
CA ASN A 51 -1.58 3.09 19.28
C ASN A 51 -0.56 3.97 20.04
N PRO A 52 -0.42 3.81 21.37
CA PRO A 52 0.62 4.50 22.12
C PRO A 52 2.01 3.86 21.97
N ASP A 53 2.13 2.62 21.51
CA ASP A 53 3.36 1.83 21.60
C ASP A 53 4.47 2.26 20.64
N TYR A 54 4.16 3.09 19.65
CA TYR A 54 5.17 3.70 18.76
C TYR A 54 5.66 5.07 19.26
N ARG A 55 5.02 5.65 20.29
CA ARG A 55 5.19 7.06 20.70
C ARG A 55 6.41 7.29 21.59
N GLY A 56 7.57 6.82 21.14
CA GLY A 56 8.84 7.02 21.84
C GLY A 56 9.97 6.15 21.30
N LEU A 57 11.19 6.41 21.80
CA LEU A 57 12.42 5.72 21.38
C LEU A 57 13.12 5.00 22.56
N THR A 58 12.40 4.72 23.64
CA THR A 58 12.96 3.91 24.74
C THR A 58 13.15 2.46 24.29
N TRP A 59 13.93 1.67 25.04
CA TRP A 59 14.15 0.26 24.74
C TRP A 59 12.84 -0.55 24.64
N ALA A 60 11.84 -0.23 25.47
CA ALA A 60 10.53 -0.89 25.41
C ALA A 60 9.82 -0.64 24.07
N HIS A 61 9.81 0.61 23.61
CA HIS A 61 9.24 0.98 22.30
C HIS A 61 10.01 0.28 21.17
N LEU A 62 11.35 0.36 21.16
CA LEU A 62 12.17 -0.28 20.13
C LEU A 62 11.96 -1.80 20.10
N ARG A 63 11.91 -2.45 21.26
CA ARG A 63 11.60 -3.88 21.36
C ARG A 63 10.23 -4.17 20.73
N TRP A 64 9.19 -3.41 21.08
CA TRP A 64 7.86 -3.56 20.47
C TRP A 64 7.92 -3.44 18.95
N MET A 65 8.56 -2.39 18.42
CA MET A 65 8.66 -2.14 16.97
C MET A 65 9.28 -3.32 16.21
N PHE A 66 10.30 -3.97 16.79
CA PHE A 66 11.04 -5.07 16.19
C PHE A 66 10.43 -6.46 16.43
N THR A 67 9.43 -6.59 17.30
CA THR A 67 8.75 -7.86 17.59
C THR A 67 7.27 -7.89 17.22
N THR A 68 6.65 -6.73 17.00
CA THR A 68 5.21 -6.63 16.73
C THR A 68 4.86 -7.00 15.29
N VAL A 69 3.64 -7.50 15.11
CA VAL A 69 2.97 -7.68 13.81
C VAL A 69 1.63 -6.93 13.77
N TYR A 70 1.55 -5.83 14.53
CA TYR A 70 0.37 -4.98 14.66
C TYR A 70 -0.25 -4.62 13.30
N GLY A 71 -1.59 -4.70 13.21
CA GLY A 71 -2.31 -4.51 11.94
C GLY A 71 -2.03 -5.58 10.87
N GLY A 72 -1.39 -6.70 11.22
CA GLY A 72 -1.04 -7.76 10.27
C GLY A 72 0.24 -7.48 9.45
N HIS A 73 1.09 -6.55 9.92
CA HIS A 73 2.27 -6.11 9.21
C HIS A 73 3.53 -6.17 10.08
N TYR A 74 4.61 -6.73 9.52
CA TYR A 74 5.96 -6.58 10.07
C TYR A 74 6.68 -5.42 9.36
N GLN A 75 6.85 -4.29 10.07
CA GLN A 75 7.38 -3.04 9.50
C GLN A 75 8.19 -2.20 10.51
N PRO A 76 9.19 -2.81 11.19
CA PRO A 76 9.91 -2.16 12.30
C PRO A 76 10.53 -0.81 11.92
N LEU A 77 11.12 -0.69 10.73
CA LEU A 77 11.79 0.56 10.34
C LEU A 77 10.78 1.69 10.12
N SER A 78 9.60 1.36 9.60
CA SER A 78 8.50 2.32 9.47
C SER A 78 8.07 2.82 10.85
N TRP A 79 7.91 1.93 11.84
CA TRP A 79 7.60 2.34 13.21
C TRP A 79 8.66 3.24 13.83
N VAL A 80 9.95 2.94 13.64
CA VAL A 80 11.06 3.80 14.12
C VAL A 80 10.96 5.20 13.51
N THR A 81 10.67 5.31 12.21
CA THR A 81 10.51 6.64 11.58
C THR A 81 9.27 7.39 12.06
N LEU A 82 8.17 6.69 12.35
CA LEU A 82 6.97 7.29 12.92
C LEU A 82 7.18 7.73 14.38
N ALA A 83 8.01 7.01 15.13
CA ALA A 83 8.42 7.41 16.47
C ALA A 83 9.30 8.66 16.46
N LEU A 84 10.16 8.80 15.46
CA LEU A 84 10.91 10.03 15.23
C LEU A 84 9.97 11.20 14.92
N ASP A 85 8.97 11.01 14.05
CA ASP A 85 7.96 12.03 13.79
C ASP A 85 7.19 12.41 15.08
N TYR A 86 6.76 11.43 15.87
CA TYR A 86 6.12 11.70 17.16
C TYR A 86 7.02 12.52 18.09
N SER A 87 8.31 12.19 18.13
CA SER A 87 9.28 12.87 19.00
C SER A 87 9.52 14.33 18.57
N LEU A 88 9.37 14.63 17.29
CA LEU A 88 9.57 15.98 16.73
C LEU A 88 8.29 16.82 16.71
N TRP A 89 7.15 16.18 16.43
CA TRP A 89 5.90 16.86 16.07
C TRP A 89 4.73 16.52 17.01
N GLY A 90 4.90 15.58 17.94
CA GLY A 90 3.80 15.02 18.72
C GLY A 90 2.76 14.38 17.81
N MET A 91 1.47 14.56 18.14
CA MET A 91 0.35 14.10 17.30
C MET A 91 -0.05 15.10 16.20
N ASN A 92 0.82 16.05 15.83
CA ASN A 92 0.53 16.99 14.74
C ASN A 92 0.67 16.29 13.37
N PRO A 93 -0.42 16.06 12.61
CA PRO A 93 -0.38 15.31 11.35
C PRO A 93 0.50 15.96 10.29
N SER A 94 0.60 17.30 10.26
CA SER A 94 1.41 18.04 9.27
C SER A 94 2.87 17.58 9.25
N GLY A 95 3.44 17.22 10.41
CA GLY A 95 4.80 16.70 10.50
C GLY A 95 4.96 15.33 9.82
N TYR A 96 3.99 14.45 10.00
CA TYR A 96 3.97 13.14 9.35
C TYR A 96 3.83 13.28 7.83
N HIS A 97 2.93 14.15 7.35
CA HIS A 97 2.79 14.41 5.93
C HIS A 97 4.03 15.07 5.32
N LEU A 98 4.70 15.97 6.06
CA LEU A 98 5.97 16.59 5.63
C LEU A 98 7.06 15.55 5.44
N THR A 99 7.27 14.65 6.40
CA THR A 99 8.25 13.57 6.27
C THR A 99 7.93 12.67 5.05
N ASN A 100 6.64 12.44 4.75
CA ASN A 100 6.24 11.62 3.59
C ASN A 100 6.63 12.31 2.29
N LEU A 101 6.37 13.62 2.24
CA LEU A 101 6.67 14.46 1.10
C LEU A 101 8.18 14.58 0.85
N VAL A 102 8.98 14.72 1.90
CA VAL A 102 10.46 14.73 1.82
C VAL A 102 10.99 13.39 1.31
N LEU A 103 10.49 12.27 1.84
CA LEU A 103 10.85 10.93 1.37
C LEU A 103 10.45 10.73 -0.11
N HIS A 104 9.30 11.23 -0.52
CA HIS A 104 8.87 11.18 -1.92
C HIS A 104 9.75 12.05 -2.83
N GLY A 105 10.14 13.25 -2.40
CA GLY A 105 11.11 14.08 -3.11
C GLY A 105 12.46 13.39 -3.28
N ALA A 106 12.96 12.74 -2.23
CA ALA A 106 14.18 11.92 -2.31
C ALA A 106 14.03 10.75 -3.30
N ASN A 107 12.88 10.09 -3.31
CA ASN A 107 12.57 9.05 -4.29
C ASN A 107 12.60 9.57 -5.73
N ALA A 108 12.03 10.76 -5.99
CA ALA A 108 12.07 11.38 -7.31
C ALA A 108 13.50 11.66 -7.80
N LEU A 109 14.40 12.08 -6.89
CA LEU A 109 15.82 12.25 -7.19
C LEU A 109 16.51 10.92 -7.52
N LEU A 110 16.18 9.85 -6.79
CA LEU A 110 16.69 8.51 -7.08
C LEU A 110 16.17 7.97 -8.42
N VAL A 111 14.90 8.25 -8.78
CA VAL A 111 14.36 7.90 -10.10
C VAL A 111 15.11 8.65 -11.21
N TYR A 112 15.41 9.94 -11.04
CA TYR A 112 16.26 10.69 -11.97
C TYR A 112 17.64 10.03 -12.13
N ALA A 113 18.31 9.72 -11.01
CA ALA A 113 19.62 9.08 -11.02
C ALA A 113 19.57 7.69 -11.68
N LEU A 114 18.51 6.93 -11.43
CA LEU A 114 18.28 5.61 -12.02
C LEU A 114 18.08 5.71 -13.53
N ILE A 115 17.27 6.65 -14.01
CA ILE A 115 17.06 6.90 -15.45
C ILE A 115 18.39 7.23 -16.13
N ALA A 116 19.14 8.17 -15.58
CA ALA A 116 20.45 8.57 -16.11
C ALA A 116 21.47 7.42 -16.13
N ALA A 117 21.39 6.48 -15.18
CA ALA A 117 22.26 5.32 -15.13
C ALA A 117 21.82 4.19 -16.08
N LEU A 118 20.52 4.00 -16.28
CA LEU A 118 19.96 2.94 -17.14
C LEU A 118 19.93 3.29 -18.63
N VAL A 119 19.92 4.58 -18.97
CA VAL A 119 19.85 5.07 -20.36
C VAL A 119 21.11 5.90 -20.67
N PRO A 120 22.22 5.26 -21.09
CA PRO A 120 23.47 5.97 -21.38
C PRO A 120 23.29 7.06 -22.44
N GLY A 121 23.81 8.25 -22.16
CA GLY A 121 23.74 9.40 -23.08
C GLY A 121 22.42 10.17 -23.09
N ILE A 122 21.46 9.82 -22.22
CA ILE A 122 20.19 10.55 -22.12
C ILE A 122 20.40 12.02 -21.77
N GLY A 123 19.67 12.91 -22.43
CA GLY A 123 19.67 14.34 -22.13
C GLY A 123 19.10 14.61 -20.73
N ARG A 124 19.70 15.57 -20.01
CA ARG A 124 19.26 15.97 -18.66
C ARG A 124 17.77 16.34 -18.59
N GLY A 125 17.26 17.02 -19.62
CA GLY A 125 15.84 17.39 -19.70
C GLY A 125 14.91 16.19 -19.85
N ALA A 126 15.28 15.20 -20.66
CA ALA A 126 14.48 13.99 -20.82
C ALA A 126 14.48 13.12 -19.55
N ALA A 127 15.63 13.00 -18.88
CA ALA A 127 15.72 12.34 -17.58
C ALA A 127 14.90 13.06 -16.50
N LEU A 128 14.93 14.40 -16.48
CA LEU A 128 14.11 15.22 -15.58
C LEU A 128 12.62 15.01 -15.83
N ILE A 129 12.19 15.00 -17.09
CA ILE A 129 10.78 14.78 -17.44
C ILE A 129 10.32 13.38 -17.04
N GLY A 130 11.15 12.34 -17.22
CA GLY A 130 10.82 11.00 -16.71
C GLY A 130 10.70 10.94 -15.20
N ALA A 131 11.60 11.61 -14.47
CA ALA A 131 11.52 11.71 -13.02
C ALA A 131 10.28 12.49 -12.55
N LEU A 132 9.94 13.60 -13.22
CA LEU A 132 8.72 14.36 -12.97
C LEU A 132 7.46 13.54 -13.28
N PHE A 133 7.46 12.74 -14.35
CA PHE A 133 6.35 11.86 -14.68
C PHE A 133 6.06 10.89 -13.54
N PHE A 134 7.09 10.34 -12.88
CA PHE A 134 6.90 9.56 -11.66
C PHE A 134 6.44 10.41 -10.47
N ALA A 135 7.09 11.56 -10.27
CA ALA A 135 6.97 12.36 -9.06
C ALA A 135 5.62 13.06 -8.93
N VAL A 136 5.09 13.64 -10.00
CA VAL A 136 3.84 14.41 -9.96
C VAL A 136 2.63 13.59 -10.42
N HIS A 137 2.75 12.25 -10.50
CA HIS A 137 1.65 11.40 -10.96
C HIS A 137 0.54 11.26 -9.91
N PRO A 138 -0.76 11.37 -10.25
CA PRO A 138 -1.83 11.29 -9.24
C PRO A 138 -1.91 9.95 -8.50
N LEU A 139 -1.45 8.86 -9.13
CA LEU A 139 -1.28 7.56 -8.50
C LEU A 139 -0.26 7.53 -7.34
N ARG A 140 0.48 8.60 -7.07
CA ARG A 140 1.36 8.73 -5.90
C ARG A 140 0.62 9.26 -4.67
N VAL A 141 -0.55 9.87 -4.86
CA VAL A 141 -1.28 10.53 -3.76
C VAL A 141 -1.56 9.60 -2.61
N GLU A 142 -2.04 8.38 -2.87
CA GLU A 142 -2.29 7.43 -1.79
C GLU A 142 -1.02 7.11 -0.98
N SER A 143 0.13 6.92 -1.62
CA SER A 143 1.38 6.63 -0.89
C SER A 143 1.97 7.85 -0.16
N VAL A 144 1.71 9.07 -0.63
CA VAL A 144 2.34 10.30 -0.11
C VAL A 144 1.44 11.04 0.87
N ALA A 145 0.16 11.21 0.54
CA ALA A 145 -0.79 11.98 1.34
C ALA A 145 -1.36 11.17 2.51
N TRP A 146 -1.46 9.85 2.40
CA TRP A 146 -1.90 9.01 3.52
C TRP A 146 -0.75 8.80 4.51
N ALA A 147 -0.92 9.22 5.76
CA ALA A 147 0.14 9.18 6.77
C ALA A 147 0.64 7.75 7.04
N THR A 148 -0.28 6.77 7.13
CA THR A 148 0.07 5.35 7.31
C THR A 148 0.97 4.81 6.20
N GLU A 149 0.88 5.30 4.97
CA GLU A 149 1.74 4.84 3.86
C GLU A 149 3.16 5.41 3.88
N ARG A 150 3.61 5.95 5.03
CA ARG A 150 5.05 6.09 5.38
C ARG A 150 5.86 4.88 4.93
N ARG A 151 5.33 3.68 5.17
CA ARG A 151 5.94 2.41 4.80
C ARG A 151 6.22 2.28 3.29
N ASP A 152 5.37 2.81 2.42
CA ASP A 152 5.56 2.76 0.97
C ASP A 152 6.68 3.67 0.51
N VAL A 153 6.64 4.95 0.91
CA VAL A 153 7.65 5.92 0.47
C VAL A 153 9.03 5.61 1.06
N LEU A 154 9.08 5.09 2.29
CA LEU A 154 10.32 4.66 2.95
C LEU A 154 10.88 3.38 2.34
N SER A 155 10.04 2.35 2.14
CA SER A 155 10.45 1.12 1.47
C SER A 155 10.92 1.41 0.03
N GLY A 156 10.23 2.32 -0.67
CA GLY A 156 10.60 2.81 -2.00
C GLY A 156 11.96 3.48 -2.04
N LEU A 157 12.32 4.27 -1.02
CA LEU A 157 13.63 4.92 -0.90
C LEU A 157 14.75 3.88 -0.90
N PHE A 158 14.63 2.90 -0.02
CA PHE A 158 15.63 1.86 0.09
C PHE A 158 15.63 0.89 -1.10
N TYR A 159 14.48 0.65 -1.72
CA TYR A 159 14.40 -0.13 -2.96
C TYR A 159 15.14 0.57 -4.10
N LEU A 160 14.90 1.87 -4.31
CA LEU A 160 15.57 2.65 -5.36
C LEU A 160 17.07 2.82 -5.07
N LEU A 161 17.46 3.02 -3.80
CA LEU A 161 18.86 3.01 -3.38
C LEU A 161 19.53 1.67 -3.68
N THR A 162 18.82 0.56 -3.47
CA THR A 162 19.32 -0.77 -3.86
C THR A 162 19.61 -0.81 -5.36
N LEU A 163 18.68 -0.36 -6.20
CA LEU A 163 18.90 -0.32 -7.66
C LEU A 163 20.10 0.56 -8.03
N VAL A 164 20.19 1.78 -7.49
CA VAL A 164 21.29 2.72 -7.80
C VAL A 164 22.64 2.15 -7.37
N THR A 165 22.76 1.63 -6.15
CA THR A 165 24.01 1.04 -5.63
C THR A 165 24.36 -0.27 -6.35
N TYR A 166 23.36 -1.04 -6.78
CA TYR A 166 23.57 -2.21 -7.63
C TYR A 166 24.13 -1.86 -9.01
N LEU A 167 23.68 -0.76 -9.62
CA LEU A 167 24.25 -0.27 -10.87
C LEU A 167 25.71 0.19 -10.67
N ARG A 168 26.02 0.83 -9.54
CA ARG A 168 27.41 1.18 -9.17
C ARG A 168 28.28 -0.05 -8.96
N LEU A 169 27.76 -1.09 -8.33
CA LEU A 169 28.42 -2.39 -8.25
C LEU A 169 28.75 -2.93 -9.65
N ALA A 170 27.79 -2.92 -10.57
CA ALA A 170 28.00 -3.41 -11.93
C ALA A 170 29.08 -2.61 -12.68
N GLU A 171 29.11 -1.29 -12.51
CA GLU A 171 30.18 -0.42 -13.03
C GLU A 171 31.55 -0.74 -12.42
N ALA A 172 31.63 -0.81 -11.09
CA ALA A 172 32.85 -1.12 -10.34
C ALA A 172 33.43 -2.49 -10.70
N ARG A 173 32.56 -3.49 -10.95
CA ARG A 173 32.97 -4.80 -11.46
C ARG A 173 33.60 -4.72 -12.84
N ARG A 174 33.03 -3.93 -13.75
CA ARG A 174 33.60 -3.71 -15.09
C ARG A 174 34.95 -2.98 -15.02
N ALA A 175 35.11 -2.09 -14.04
CA ALA A 175 36.33 -1.33 -13.81
C ALA A 175 37.42 -2.07 -13.00
N GLY A 176 37.13 -3.29 -12.50
CA GLY A 176 38.12 -4.13 -11.80
C GLY A 176 38.41 -3.76 -10.33
N GLY A 177 37.65 -2.85 -9.69
CA GLY A 177 37.95 -2.40 -8.32
C GLY A 177 36.73 -1.87 -7.55
N GLY A 178 36.77 -1.95 -6.21
CA GLY A 178 35.81 -1.29 -5.31
C GLY A 178 34.37 -1.85 -5.26
N TRP A 179 34.08 -2.99 -5.92
CA TRP A 179 32.70 -3.49 -6.03
C TRP A 179 32.09 -4.02 -4.73
N ARG A 180 32.91 -4.51 -3.78
CA ARG A 180 32.41 -5.12 -2.53
C ARG A 180 31.65 -4.12 -1.65
N ALA A 181 32.11 -2.87 -1.57
CA ALA A 181 31.42 -1.82 -0.83
C ALA A 181 30.03 -1.53 -1.41
N TRP A 182 29.93 -1.42 -2.74
CA TRP A 182 28.65 -1.25 -3.44
C TRP A 182 27.72 -2.45 -3.28
N TRP A 183 28.28 -3.67 -3.23
CA TRP A 183 27.50 -4.87 -2.94
C TRP A 183 26.89 -4.84 -1.55
N LEU A 184 27.69 -4.55 -0.52
CA LEU A 184 27.24 -4.44 0.86
C LEU A 184 26.19 -3.33 1.02
N ALA A 185 26.43 -2.17 0.42
CA ALA A 185 25.47 -1.06 0.43
C ALA A 185 24.13 -1.46 -0.21
N SER A 186 24.18 -2.15 -1.35
CA SER A 186 22.98 -2.61 -2.07
C SER A 186 22.21 -3.67 -1.29
N VAL A 187 22.88 -4.67 -0.71
CA VAL A 187 22.24 -5.67 0.17
C VAL A 187 21.66 -5.03 1.43
N GLY A 188 22.40 -4.10 2.05
CA GLY A 188 21.93 -3.36 3.23
C GLY A 188 20.71 -2.51 2.94
N CYS A 189 20.68 -1.77 1.83
CA CYS A 189 19.50 -1.04 1.39
C CYS A 189 18.31 -1.98 1.17
N PHE A 190 18.53 -3.16 0.58
CA PHE A 190 17.43 -4.10 0.38
C PHE A 190 16.84 -4.60 1.70
N ALA A 191 17.69 -4.90 2.69
CA ALA A 191 17.23 -5.26 4.03
C ALA A 191 16.38 -4.14 4.66
N LEU A 192 16.83 -2.88 4.57
CA LEU A 192 16.08 -1.73 5.08
C LEU A 192 14.73 -1.52 4.35
N SER A 193 14.69 -1.80 3.04
CA SER A 193 13.45 -1.77 2.26
C SER A 193 12.43 -2.78 2.79
N LEU A 194 12.86 -4.02 3.06
CA LEU A 194 12.01 -5.08 3.62
C LEU A 194 11.58 -4.80 5.07
N LEU A 195 12.46 -4.21 5.89
CA LEU A 195 12.14 -3.79 7.26
C LEU A 195 11.16 -2.60 7.31
N SER A 196 11.05 -1.84 6.22
CA SER A 196 10.04 -0.78 6.07
C SER A 196 8.70 -1.36 5.61
N LYS A 197 8.73 -2.23 4.58
CA LYS A 197 7.57 -2.95 4.05
C LYS A 197 8.05 -4.16 3.26
N ALA A 198 7.47 -5.33 3.49
CA ALA A 198 7.82 -6.57 2.78
C ALA A 198 7.39 -6.62 1.30
N TRP A 199 7.02 -5.48 0.71
CA TRP A 199 6.53 -5.42 -0.67
C TRP A 199 7.63 -5.69 -1.71
N GLY A 200 8.88 -5.32 -1.42
CA GLY A 200 10.02 -5.44 -2.33
C GLY A 200 10.59 -6.86 -2.51
N VAL A 201 9.93 -7.93 -2.04
CA VAL A 201 10.46 -9.32 -2.07
C VAL A 201 10.80 -9.84 -3.47
N THR A 202 10.27 -9.24 -4.53
CA THR A 202 10.60 -9.61 -5.93
C THR A 202 11.81 -8.89 -6.50
N LEU A 203 12.44 -7.98 -5.74
CA LEU A 203 13.63 -7.25 -6.17
C LEU A 203 14.77 -8.15 -6.69
N PRO A 204 15.10 -9.33 -6.09
CA PRO A 204 16.16 -10.18 -6.63
C PRO A 204 15.91 -10.58 -8.10
N LEU A 205 14.65 -10.79 -8.48
CA LEU A 205 14.25 -11.08 -9.85
C LEU A 205 14.40 -9.85 -10.75
N VAL A 206 14.06 -8.67 -10.25
CA VAL A 206 14.28 -7.40 -10.96
C VAL A 206 15.77 -7.18 -11.24
N LEU A 207 16.66 -7.46 -10.27
CA LEU A 207 18.10 -7.38 -10.48
C LEU A 207 18.59 -8.35 -11.59
N LEU A 208 18.04 -9.56 -11.64
CA LEU A 208 18.33 -10.51 -12.72
C LEU A 208 17.86 -10.01 -14.09
N VAL A 209 16.69 -9.37 -14.17
CA VAL A 209 16.23 -8.74 -15.41
C VAL A 209 17.21 -7.65 -15.84
N LEU A 210 17.69 -6.82 -14.92
CA LEU A 210 18.69 -5.78 -15.21
C LEU A 210 20.04 -6.38 -15.67
N ASP A 211 20.46 -7.51 -15.08
CA ASP A 211 21.65 -8.25 -15.50
C ASP A 211 21.55 -8.80 -16.92
N VAL A 212 20.35 -9.22 -17.35
CA VAL A 212 20.07 -9.58 -18.75
C VAL A 212 20.12 -8.33 -19.63
N HIS A 213 19.34 -7.30 -19.28
CA HIS A 213 19.26 -6.04 -20.00
C HIS A 213 18.81 -4.91 -19.04
N PRO A 214 19.51 -3.76 -18.99
CA PRO A 214 20.50 -3.30 -19.97
C PRO A 214 21.96 -3.71 -19.68
N LEU A 215 22.26 -4.31 -18.52
CA LEU A 215 23.64 -4.49 -18.07
C LEU A 215 24.41 -5.56 -18.85
N ARG A 216 23.72 -6.53 -19.47
CA ARG A 216 24.29 -7.63 -20.28
C ARG A 216 25.41 -8.39 -19.56
N ARG A 217 25.26 -8.59 -18.26
CA ARG A 217 26.24 -9.27 -17.39
C ARG A 217 26.23 -10.78 -17.54
N LEU A 218 25.24 -11.34 -18.25
CA LEU A 218 25.12 -12.77 -18.49
C LEU A 218 25.84 -13.28 -19.77
N GLY A 219 26.64 -12.43 -20.41
CA GLY A 219 27.35 -12.73 -21.67
C GLY A 219 28.70 -13.46 -21.51
N ARG A 220 29.38 -13.69 -22.66
CA ARG A 220 30.66 -14.41 -22.73
C ARG A 220 31.80 -13.65 -22.04
N GLY A 221 32.32 -14.22 -20.95
CA GLY A 221 33.53 -13.73 -20.25
C GLY A 221 33.49 -13.82 -18.71
N GLY A 222 32.32 -14.03 -18.10
CA GLY A 222 32.17 -14.20 -16.65
C GLY A 222 30.69 -14.30 -16.27
N GLY A 223 30.05 -15.41 -16.61
CA GLY A 223 28.73 -15.26 -17.22
C GLY A 223 27.48 -15.57 -16.40
N LEU A 224 27.50 -16.37 -15.34
CA LEU A 224 26.23 -16.73 -14.67
C LEU A 224 26.43 -17.06 -13.19
N ARG A 225 27.37 -17.97 -12.90
CA ARG A 225 27.66 -18.39 -11.51
C ARG A 225 27.96 -17.21 -10.60
N THR A 226 28.79 -16.25 -11.05
CA THR A 226 29.12 -15.04 -10.29
C THR A 226 27.91 -14.14 -10.07
N VAL A 227 27.10 -13.93 -11.11
CA VAL A 227 25.90 -13.10 -11.03
C VAL A 227 24.89 -13.72 -10.05
N LEU A 228 24.68 -15.03 -10.13
CA LEU A 228 23.80 -15.76 -9.21
C LEU A 228 24.34 -15.77 -7.78
N ALA A 229 25.64 -15.98 -7.58
CA ALA A 229 26.27 -15.93 -6.26
C ALA A 229 26.10 -14.57 -5.58
N GLU A 230 26.23 -13.47 -6.32
CA GLU A 230 25.93 -12.12 -5.80
C GLU A 230 24.47 -11.96 -5.35
N LYS A 231 23.53 -12.75 -5.91
CA LYS A 231 22.10 -12.65 -5.61
C LYS A 231 21.66 -13.51 -4.45
N VAL A 232 22.49 -14.45 -3.98
CA VAL A 232 22.14 -15.33 -2.86
C VAL A 232 21.67 -14.52 -1.63
N PRO A 233 22.35 -13.47 -1.16
CA PRO A 233 21.85 -12.71 -0.01
C PRO A 233 20.52 -12.00 -0.27
N TYR A 234 20.29 -11.53 -1.50
CA TYR A 234 19.02 -10.91 -1.87
C TYR A 234 17.88 -11.93 -1.85
N PHE A 235 18.10 -13.15 -2.37
CA PHE A 235 17.09 -14.21 -2.29
C PHE A 235 16.83 -14.66 -0.85
N VAL A 236 17.87 -14.79 -0.02
CA VAL A 236 17.71 -15.13 1.40
C VAL A 236 16.88 -14.08 2.13
N LEU A 237 17.20 -12.79 1.95
CA LEU A 237 16.44 -11.69 2.54
C LEU A 237 14.99 -11.65 2.02
N ALA A 238 14.78 -11.85 0.72
CA ALA A 238 13.46 -11.89 0.12
C ALA A 238 12.59 -13.02 0.67
N LEU A 239 13.16 -14.22 0.83
CA LEU A 239 12.47 -15.37 1.42
C LEU A 239 12.12 -15.11 2.89
N GLY A 240 13.06 -14.54 3.67
CA GLY A 240 12.79 -14.15 5.06
C GLY A 240 11.69 -13.09 5.17
N GLY A 241 11.75 -12.05 4.33
CA GLY A 241 10.72 -11.01 4.26
C GLY A 241 9.35 -11.55 3.86
N ALA A 242 9.30 -12.46 2.88
CA ALA A 242 8.06 -13.11 2.46
C ALA A 242 7.48 -14.01 3.57
N ALA A 243 8.32 -14.75 4.29
CA ALA A 243 7.91 -15.58 5.41
C ALA A 243 7.34 -14.72 6.56
N LEU A 244 8.03 -13.64 6.94
CA LEU A 244 7.55 -12.71 7.97
C LEU A 244 6.25 -12.01 7.55
N ALA A 245 6.12 -11.60 6.29
CA ALA A 245 4.88 -11.04 5.77
C ALA A 245 3.73 -12.04 5.85
N HIS A 246 3.99 -13.31 5.53
CA HIS A 246 3.01 -14.38 5.64
C HIS A 246 2.60 -14.62 7.09
N LEU A 247 3.56 -14.68 8.02
CA LEU A 247 3.29 -14.85 9.46
C LEU A 247 2.52 -13.66 10.05
N ALA A 248 2.90 -12.42 9.69
CA ALA A 248 2.22 -11.22 10.18
C ALA A 248 0.76 -11.18 9.70
N SER A 249 0.54 -11.46 8.41
CA SER A 249 -0.80 -11.41 7.86
C SER A 249 -1.69 -12.60 8.27
N SER A 250 -1.15 -13.69 8.85
CA SER A 250 -1.97 -14.89 9.18
C SER A 250 -2.77 -14.69 10.46
N GLN A 251 -2.39 -13.67 11.24
CA GLN A 251 -3.13 -13.20 12.39
C GLN A 251 -4.36 -12.37 12.00
N VAL A 252 -4.51 -11.98 10.72
CA VAL A 252 -5.69 -11.27 10.22
C VAL A 252 -6.71 -12.27 9.67
N PRO A 253 -7.90 -12.43 10.29
CA PRO A 253 -8.88 -13.46 9.92
C PRO A 253 -9.47 -13.33 8.50
N ALA A 254 -9.31 -12.17 7.84
CA ALA A 254 -9.99 -11.82 6.60
C ALA A 254 -9.19 -12.15 5.32
N ARG A 255 -8.55 -13.32 5.24
CA ARG A 255 -7.89 -13.77 4.01
C ARG A 255 -8.82 -14.62 3.15
N ARG A 256 -8.95 -14.26 1.87
CA ARG A 256 -9.54 -15.17 0.88
C ARG A 256 -8.46 -16.10 0.35
N THR A 257 -8.60 -17.40 0.57
CA THR A 257 -7.63 -18.41 0.11
C THR A 257 -7.83 -18.77 -1.37
N LEU A 258 -6.85 -19.43 -1.98
CA LEU A 258 -6.97 -19.98 -3.34
C LEU A 258 -8.14 -20.98 -3.43
N ALA A 259 -8.35 -21.76 -2.36
CA ALA A 259 -9.41 -22.77 -2.28
C ALA A 259 -10.82 -22.16 -2.28
N GLN A 260 -10.99 -20.91 -1.86
CA GLN A 260 -12.28 -20.24 -1.79
C GLN A 260 -12.71 -19.59 -3.11
N GLU A 261 -11.78 -19.07 -3.91
CA GLU A 261 -12.09 -18.33 -5.16
C GLU A 261 -11.81 -19.16 -6.42
N GLY A 262 -10.91 -20.14 -6.35
CA GLY A 262 -10.48 -20.94 -7.50
C GLY A 262 -9.46 -20.22 -8.40
N VAL A 263 -8.69 -21.00 -9.16
CA VAL A 263 -7.56 -20.49 -9.96
C VAL A 263 -8.01 -19.52 -11.07
N VAL A 264 -9.16 -19.77 -11.70
CA VAL A 264 -9.66 -18.97 -12.81
C VAL A 264 -10.07 -17.58 -12.35
N ALA A 265 -10.76 -17.46 -11.21
CA ALA A 265 -11.12 -16.17 -10.61
C ALA A 265 -9.88 -15.34 -10.24
N ARG A 266 -8.84 -15.99 -9.69
CA ARG A 266 -7.56 -15.31 -9.40
C ARG A 266 -6.86 -14.82 -10.65
N ALA A 267 -6.83 -15.63 -11.71
CA ALA A 267 -6.26 -15.23 -12.98
C ALA A 267 -7.04 -14.05 -13.60
N ALA A 268 -8.37 -14.09 -13.54
CA ALA A 268 -9.25 -12.99 -13.97
C ALA A 268 -8.98 -11.70 -13.18
N GLN A 269 -8.90 -11.79 -11.85
CA GLN A 269 -8.56 -10.66 -10.98
C GLN A 269 -7.17 -10.09 -11.29
N ALA A 270 -6.17 -10.94 -11.47
CA ALA A 270 -4.81 -10.52 -11.82
C ALA A 270 -4.76 -9.83 -13.19
N ALA A 271 -5.48 -10.37 -14.18
CA ALA A 271 -5.60 -9.75 -15.49
C ALA A 271 -6.26 -8.37 -15.40
N TYR A 272 -7.35 -8.24 -14.65
CA TYR A 272 -8.00 -6.97 -14.37
C TYR A 272 -7.04 -5.97 -13.70
N GLY A 273 -6.32 -6.39 -12.66
CA GLY A 273 -5.33 -5.54 -12.00
C GLY A 273 -4.24 -5.02 -12.95
N LEU A 274 -3.69 -5.89 -13.79
CA LEU A 274 -2.67 -5.51 -14.78
C LEU A 274 -3.17 -4.42 -15.74
N VAL A 275 -4.39 -4.57 -16.26
CA VAL A 275 -5.00 -3.59 -17.18
C VAL A 275 -5.37 -2.32 -16.44
N PHE A 276 -5.94 -2.44 -15.23
CA PHE A 276 -6.31 -1.31 -14.39
C PHE A 276 -5.11 -0.39 -14.15
N TYR A 277 -3.96 -0.94 -13.73
CA TYR A 277 -2.77 -0.13 -13.46
C TYR A 277 -2.17 0.51 -14.73
N LEU A 278 -2.22 -0.18 -15.87
CA LEU A 278 -1.79 0.39 -17.15
C LEU A 278 -2.69 1.57 -17.55
N TRP A 279 -4.01 1.38 -17.52
CA TRP A 279 -4.96 2.42 -17.88
C TRP A 279 -4.89 3.61 -16.92
N LYS A 280 -4.81 3.39 -15.61
CA LYS A 280 -4.69 4.47 -14.62
C LYS A 280 -3.36 5.21 -14.70
N THR A 281 -2.30 4.59 -15.22
CA THR A 281 -1.03 5.27 -15.52
C THR A 281 -1.17 6.22 -16.72
N LEU A 282 -2.06 5.93 -17.67
CA LEU A 282 -2.29 6.78 -18.83
C LEU A 282 -3.37 7.84 -18.58
N VAL A 283 -4.42 7.48 -17.83
CA VAL A 283 -5.59 8.32 -17.55
C VAL A 283 -5.93 8.24 -16.05
N PRO A 284 -5.22 8.99 -15.20
CA PRO A 284 -5.37 8.92 -13.74
C PRO A 284 -6.58 9.74 -13.24
N VAL A 285 -7.78 9.35 -13.66
CA VAL A 285 -9.05 9.98 -13.26
C VAL A 285 -9.90 9.02 -12.43
N ALA A 286 -10.85 9.55 -11.65
CA ALA A 286 -11.72 8.77 -10.76
C ALA A 286 -10.90 7.82 -9.86
N LEU A 287 -9.88 8.37 -9.21
CA LEU A 287 -9.06 7.65 -8.25
C LEU A 287 -9.80 7.52 -6.93
N SER A 288 -9.87 6.32 -6.38
CA SER A 288 -10.60 6.01 -5.13
C SER A 288 -9.63 5.58 -4.04
N PRO A 289 -9.83 5.98 -2.78
CA PRO A 289 -9.08 5.42 -1.65
C PRO A 289 -9.40 3.93 -1.42
N ALA A 290 -10.52 3.43 -1.94
CA ALA A 290 -10.92 2.03 -1.80
C ALA A 290 -11.63 1.52 -3.05
N TYR A 291 -10.98 0.60 -3.77
CA TYR A 291 -11.59 -0.17 -4.86
C TYR A 291 -11.99 -1.54 -4.33
N LEU A 292 -13.27 -1.75 -4.03
CA LEU A 292 -13.71 -2.96 -3.34
C LEU A 292 -13.65 -4.19 -4.24
N LEU A 293 -13.24 -5.31 -3.65
CA LEU A 293 -13.37 -6.64 -4.23
C LEU A 293 -14.78 -7.15 -4.01
N GLU A 294 -15.38 -7.67 -5.08
CA GLU A 294 -16.71 -8.24 -5.05
C GLU A 294 -16.77 -9.45 -4.11
N GLN A 295 -17.95 -9.81 -3.63
CA GLN A 295 -18.11 -11.02 -2.82
C GLN A 295 -17.78 -12.29 -3.59
N THR A 296 -18.11 -12.34 -4.89
CA THR A 296 -17.79 -13.44 -5.79
C THR A 296 -17.24 -12.90 -7.09
N VAL A 297 -16.00 -13.28 -7.44
CA VAL A 297 -15.41 -12.94 -8.73
C VAL A 297 -15.96 -13.89 -9.78
N ARG A 298 -16.72 -13.37 -10.75
CA ARG A 298 -17.27 -14.14 -11.88
C ARG A 298 -16.41 -13.92 -13.12
N PRO A 299 -15.51 -14.86 -13.51
CA PRO A 299 -14.55 -14.65 -14.58
C PRO A 299 -15.17 -14.35 -15.95
N SER A 300 -16.43 -14.72 -16.14
CA SER A 300 -17.20 -14.46 -17.36
C SER A 300 -17.71 -13.02 -17.49
N GLU A 301 -17.60 -12.18 -16.46
CA GLU A 301 -18.01 -10.78 -16.58
C GLU A 301 -17.15 -10.03 -17.61
N PRO A 302 -17.76 -9.11 -18.39
CA PRO A 302 -17.07 -8.44 -19.50
C PRO A 302 -15.74 -7.81 -19.12
N ARG A 303 -15.64 -7.16 -17.95
CA ARG A 303 -14.40 -6.51 -17.50
C ARG A 303 -13.23 -7.48 -17.34
N TYR A 304 -13.47 -8.71 -16.86
CA TYR A 304 -12.41 -9.70 -16.67
C TYR A 304 -12.02 -10.33 -18.00
N VAL A 305 -13.01 -10.66 -18.84
CA VAL A 305 -12.77 -11.22 -20.18
C VAL A 305 -11.99 -10.24 -21.06
N LEU A 306 -12.41 -8.97 -21.09
CA LEU A 306 -11.72 -7.91 -21.82
C LEU A 306 -10.30 -7.71 -21.27
N SER A 307 -10.13 -7.72 -19.95
CA SER A 307 -8.80 -7.58 -19.35
C SER A 307 -7.88 -8.75 -19.70
N ALA A 308 -8.39 -9.98 -19.67
CA ALA A 308 -7.64 -11.16 -20.08
C ALA A 308 -7.23 -11.08 -21.56
N ALA A 309 -8.14 -10.68 -22.45
CA ALA A 309 -7.85 -10.50 -23.88
C ALA A 309 -6.76 -9.44 -24.10
N VAL A 310 -6.82 -8.30 -23.41
CA VAL A 310 -5.80 -7.24 -23.48
C VAL A 310 -4.45 -7.76 -22.98
N VAL A 311 -4.41 -8.44 -21.84
CA VAL A 311 -3.16 -9.00 -21.29
C VAL A 311 -2.54 -10.02 -22.25
N LEU A 312 -3.33 -10.92 -22.82
CA LEU A 312 -2.85 -11.91 -23.80
C LEU A 312 -2.33 -11.23 -25.07
N GLY A 313 -3.03 -10.22 -25.59
CA GLY A 313 -2.61 -9.43 -26.74
C GLY A 313 -1.29 -8.70 -26.50
N LEU A 314 -1.16 -8.02 -25.35
CA LEU A 314 0.07 -7.33 -24.95
C LEU A 314 1.23 -8.31 -24.74
N ALA A 315 0.98 -9.47 -24.12
CA ALA A 315 1.98 -10.51 -23.95
C ALA A 315 2.47 -11.06 -25.30
N ALA A 316 1.55 -11.37 -26.23
CA ALA A 316 1.90 -11.83 -27.57
C ALA A 316 2.71 -10.79 -28.35
N ALA A 317 2.31 -9.51 -28.29
CA ALA A 317 3.04 -8.41 -28.90
C ALA A 317 4.44 -8.27 -28.30
N LEU A 318 4.57 -8.35 -26.98
CA LEU A 318 5.85 -8.29 -26.28
C LEU A 318 6.76 -9.45 -26.69
N VAL A 319 6.26 -10.68 -26.74
CA VAL A 319 7.02 -11.87 -27.16
C VAL A 319 7.50 -11.73 -28.61
N ARG A 320 6.65 -11.23 -29.51
CA ARG A 320 7.00 -11.01 -30.92
C ARG A 320 8.05 -9.90 -31.08
N LEU A 321 7.95 -8.84 -30.29
CA LEU A 321 8.83 -7.66 -30.39
C LEU A 321 10.05 -7.71 -29.48
N ARG A 322 10.18 -8.69 -28.58
CA ARG A 322 11.26 -8.76 -27.57
C ARG A 322 12.67 -8.67 -28.12
N ARG A 323 12.91 -9.22 -29.32
CA ARG A 323 14.22 -9.16 -29.99
C ARG A 323 14.48 -7.80 -30.62
N ARG A 324 13.44 -7.12 -31.07
CA ARG A 324 13.51 -5.78 -31.67
C ARG A 324 13.63 -4.71 -30.59
N TRP A 325 12.88 -4.83 -29.49
CA TRP A 325 12.81 -3.88 -28.38
C TRP A 325 13.12 -4.57 -27.04
N PRO A 326 14.37 -5.01 -26.82
CA PRO A 326 14.76 -5.70 -25.58
C PRO A 326 14.62 -4.81 -24.34
N TRP A 327 14.70 -3.48 -24.49
CA TRP A 327 14.46 -2.52 -23.43
C TRP A 327 12.99 -2.49 -22.99
N ALA A 328 12.04 -2.61 -23.94
CA ALA A 328 10.62 -2.66 -23.62
C ALA A 328 10.28 -3.97 -22.92
N ALA A 329 10.85 -5.10 -23.39
CA ALA A 329 10.71 -6.40 -22.74
C ALA A 329 11.24 -6.39 -21.29
N ALA A 330 12.41 -5.80 -21.04
CA ALA A 330 12.96 -5.67 -19.69
C ALA A 330 12.09 -4.79 -18.79
N ALA A 331 11.64 -3.63 -19.28
CA ALA A 331 10.77 -2.74 -18.52
C ALA A 331 9.42 -3.40 -18.17
N SER A 332 8.79 -4.10 -19.12
CA SER A 332 7.57 -4.87 -18.88
C SER A 332 7.80 -6.01 -17.89
N ALA A 333 8.92 -6.74 -17.97
CA ALA A 333 9.24 -7.77 -17.00
C ALA A 333 9.39 -7.20 -15.58
N CYS A 334 10.11 -6.08 -15.42
CA CYS A 334 10.22 -5.39 -14.13
C CYS A 334 8.85 -4.92 -13.61
N TYR A 335 8.01 -4.34 -14.47
CA TYR A 335 6.65 -3.94 -14.12
C TYR A 335 5.82 -5.12 -13.57
N LEU A 336 5.82 -6.25 -14.28
CA LEU A 336 5.10 -7.46 -13.87
C LEU A 336 5.65 -8.03 -12.55
N LEU A 337 6.98 -8.07 -12.40
CA LEU A 337 7.63 -8.58 -11.18
C LEU A 337 7.33 -7.71 -9.95
N VAL A 338 7.21 -6.40 -10.11
CA VAL A 338 6.84 -5.51 -9.00
C VAL A 338 5.35 -5.68 -8.64
N LEU A 339 4.48 -5.89 -9.62
CA LEU A 339 3.05 -6.05 -9.38
C LEU A 339 2.63 -7.46 -8.93
N VAL A 340 3.37 -8.52 -9.24
CA VAL A 340 2.91 -9.90 -8.98
C VAL A 340 2.51 -10.15 -7.52
N THR A 341 3.11 -9.42 -6.57
CA THR A 341 2.79 -9.51 -5.14
C THR A 341 1.43 -8.91 -4.76
N VAL A 342 0.83 -8.07 -5.62
CA VAL A 342 -0.40 -7.32 -5.35
C VAL A 342 -1.53 -7.58 -6.35
N LEU A 343 -1.32 -8.44 -7.35
CA LEU A 343 -2.32 -8.78 -8.39
C LEU A 343 -3.44 -9.73 -7.90
N GLY A 344 -3.63 -9.89 -6.59
CA GLY A 344 -4.72 -10.70 -6.05
C GLY A 344 -4.50 -12.22 -6.06
N PHE A 345 -3.29 -12.71 -6.44
CA PHE A 345 -2.92 -14.13 -6.27
C PHE A 345 -3.01 -14.56 -4.81
N VAL A 346 -2.60 -13.67 -3.90
CA VAL A 346 -2.83 -13.76 -2.46
C VAL A 346 -3.60 -12.52 -2.05
N GLN A 347 -4.92 -12.65 -1.90
CA GLN A 347 -5.77 -11.52 -1.50
C GLN A 347 -5.69 -11.29 0.00
N THR A 348 -5.22 -10.10 0.37
CA THR A 348 -5.24 -9.61 1.75
C THR A 348 -6.05 -8.32 1.77
N GLY A 349 -7.10 -8.29 2.57
CA GLY A 349 -8.00 -7.14 2.69
C GLY A 349 -9.09 -7.06 1.60
N PRO A 350 -9.94 -6.02 1.68
CA PRO A 350 -11.18 -5.92 0.92
C PRO A 350 -11.00 -5.32 -0.49
N GLN A 351 -9.79 -4.93 -0.90
CA GLN A 351 -9.56 -4.18 -2.13
C GLN A 351 -9.14 -5.05 -3.31
N ILE A 352 -9.75 -4.91 -4.48
CA ILE A 352 -9.31 -5.63 -5.70
C ILE A 352 -8.02 -5.06 -6.28
N VAL A 353 -7.85 -3.75 -6.19
CA VAL A 353 -6.70 -2.95 -6.65
C VAL A 353 -6.50 -1.75 -5.73
N ALA A 354 -5.34 -1.10 -5.79
CA ALA A 354 -5.10 0.17 -5.09
C ALA A 354 -4.10 1.04 -5.84
N ASP A 355 -4.23 2.36 -5.74
CA ASP A 355 -3.37 3.29 -6.46
C ASP A 355 -1.92 3.17 -5.98
N ARG A 356 -1.73 3.01 -4.66
CA ARG A 356 -0.44 2.83 -4.00
C ARG A 356 0.39 1.66 -4.55
N TYR A 357 -0.24 0.60 -5.06
CA TYR A 357 0.48 -0.54 -5.64
C TYR A 357 1.27 -0.20 -6.89
N THR A 358 0.97 0.94 -7.51
CA THR A 358 1.73 1.41 -8.66
C THR A 358 2.99 2.22 -8.28
N TYR A 359 3.29 2.41 -6.98
CA TYR A 359 4.40 3.27 -6.50
C TYR A 359 5.73 2.96 -7.22
N LEU A 360 6.36 1.83 -6.96
CA LEU A 360 7.53 1.38 -7.73
C LEU A 360 7.19 0.82 -9.11
N ALA A 361 5.98 0.29 -9.35
CA ALA A 361 5.62 -0.28 -10.65
C ALA A 361 5.58 0.77 -11.78
N CYS A 362 5.42 2.05 -11.45
CA CYS A 362 5.48 3.13 -12.44
C CYS A 362 6.91 3.44 -12.92
N VAL A 363 7.94 3.06 -12.16
CA VAL A 363 9.35 3.42 -12.46
C VAL A 363 9.81 2.90 -13.83
N PRO A 364 9.57 1.64 -14.24
CA PRO A 364 9.87 1.20 -15.61
C PRO A 364 9.24 2.09 -16.69
N TRP A 365 7.98 2.53 -16.51
CA TRP A 365 7.31 3.43 -17.44
C TRP A 365 7.94 4.83 -17.48
N ALA A 366 8.38 5.34 -16.33
CA ALA A 366 9.14 6.58 -16.26
C ALA A 366 10.46 6.51 -17.04
N VAL A 367 11.18 5.37 -16.97
CA VAL A 367 12.39 5.13 -17.78
C VAL A 367 12.05 5.12 -19.28
N LEU A 368 10.96 4.45 -19.68
CA LEU A 368 10.55 4.39 -21.08
C LEU A 368 10.11 5.77 -21.61
N ALA A 369 9.36 6.53 -20.82
CA ALA A 369 8.93 7.88 -21.16
C ALA A 369 10.14 8.79 -21.38
N ALA A 370 11.13 8.75 -20.48
CA ALA A 370 12.37 9.50 -20.62
C ALA A 370 13.13 9.13 -21.90
N ALA A 371 13.34 7.84 -22.15
CA ALA A 371 14.07 7.35 -23.32
C ALA A 371 13.32 7.60 -24.65
N GLY A 372 11.99 7.58 -24.62
CA GLY A 372 11.15 7.92 -25.77
C GLY A 372 11.24 9.41 -26.09
N LEU A 373 11.11 10.25 -25.07
CA LEU A 373 11.20 11.70 -25.23
C LEU A 373 12.59 12.15 -25.68
N ASP A 374 13.67 11.55 -25.17
CA ASP A 374 15.03 11.88 -25.58
C ASP A 374 15.24 11.71 -27.10
N ARG A 375 14.66 10.66 -27.68
CA ARG A 375 14.70 10.44 -29.14
C ARG A 375 13.89 11.48 -29.91
N LEU A 376 12.81 11.96 -29.30
CA LEU A 376 11.89 12.95 -29.88
C LEU A 376 12.27 14.39 -29.55
N ALA A 377 13.26 14.63 -28.67
CA ALA A 377 13.60 15.94 -28.12
C ALA A 377 14.07 16.95 -29.18
N ARG A 378 14.43 16.47 -30.38
CA ARG A 378 14.68 17.32 -31.56
C ARG A 378 13.42 18.04 -32.06
N HIS A 379 12.23 17.58 -31.66
CA HIS A 379 10.95 18.18 -32.01
C HIS A 379 10.43 19.00 -30.83
N ARG A 380 10.44 20.34 -30.97
CA ARG A 380 9.95 21.27 -29.93
C ARG A 380 8.52 20.95 -29.46
N GLY A 381 7.66 20.49 -30.37
CA GLY A 381 6.29 20.08 -30.03
C GLY A 381 6.21 18.90 -29.06
N ALA A 382 7.15 17.94 -29.12
CA ALA A 382 7.16 16.79 -28.20
C ALA A 382 7.53 17.22 -26.77
N LEU A 383 8.47 18.17 -26.62
CA LEU A 383 8.83 18.73 -25.31
C LEU A 383 7.69 19.57 -24.73
N ALA A 384 7.02 20.38 -25.55
CA ALA A 384 5.87 21.18 -25.13
C ALA A 384 4.70 20.29 -24.68
N LEU A 385 4.39 19.22 -25.44
CA LEU A 385 3.38 18.25 -25.07
C LEU A 385 3.73 17.53 -23.76
N ALA A 386 4.99 17.11 -23.59
CA ALA A 386 5.42 16.47 -22.36
C ALA A 386 5.29 17.40 -21.15
N ALA A 387 5.68 18.68 -21.28
CA ALA A 387 5.52 19.67 -20.23
C ALA A 387 4.04 19.94 -19.90
N ALA A 388 3.18 20.05 -20.92
CA ALA A 388 1.73 20.22 -20.73
C ALA A 388 1.12 19.01 -20.01
N SER A 389 1.48 17.78 -20.41
CA SER A 389 1.04 16.55 -19.72
C SER A 389 1.49 16.53 -18.27
N LEU A 390 2.73 16.93 -17.96
CA LEU A 390 3.21 17.02 -16.58
C LEU A 390 2.44 18.06 -15.76
N ALA A 391 2.09 19.20 -16.35
CA ALA A 391 1.27 20.22 -15.69
C ALA A 391 -0.13 19.68 -15.37
N VAL A 392 -0.75 18.95 -16.31
CA VAL A 392 -2.04 18.27 -16.08
C VAL A 392 -1.93 17.22 -14.97
N LEU A 393 -0.88 16.38 -14.99
CA LEU A 393 -0.65 15.39 -13.93
C LEU A 393 -0.46 16.07 -12.56
N GLY A 394 0.33 17.14 -12.50
CA GLY A 394 0.54 17.92 -11.28
C GLY A 394 -0.76 18.54 -10.74
N ALA A 395 -1.61 19.10 -11.61
CA ALA A 395 -2.91 19.64 -11.22
C ALA A 395 -3.87 18.55 -10.73
N LEU A 396 -3.90 17.38 -11.40
CA LEU A 396 -4.68 16.23 -10.97
C LEU A 396 -4.19 15.68 -9.63
N THR A 397 -2.88 15.64 -9.40
CA THR A 397 -2.26 15.24 -8.13
C THR A 397 -2.69 16.18 -7.03
N PHE A 398 -2.56 17.49 -7.23
CA PHE A 398 -2.98 18.50 -6.27
C PHE A 398 -4.46 18.37 -5.90
N ARG A 399 -5.34 18.15 -6.90
CA ARG A 399 -6.77 17.91 -6.65
C ARG A 399 -7.00 16.62 -5.88
N GLN A 400 -6.33 15.54 -6.25
CA GLN A 400 -6.47 14.24 -5.60
C GLN A 400 -5.92 14.27 -4.17
N THR A 401 -4.86 15.03 -3.88
CA THR A 401 -4.33 15.18 -2.51
C THR A 401 -5.36 15.79 -1.57
N ARG A 402 -6.21 16.71 -2.05
CA ARG A 402 -7.31 17.28 -1.24
C ARG A 402 -8.35 16.25 -0.81
N VAL A 403 -8.48 15.12 -1.51
CA VAL A 403 -9.36 14.02 -1.09
C VAL A 403 -8.90 13.44 0.26
N TRP A 404 -7.60 13.45 0.51
CA TRP A 404 -6.97 12.96 1.74
C TRP A 404 -6.84 14.04 2.82
N HIS A 405 -7.65 15.12 2.76
CA HIS A 405 -7.61 16.19 3.76
C HIS A 405 -8.11 15.73 5.13
N ASP A 406 -9.25 15.03 5.16
CA ASP A 406 -9.87 14.50 6.36
C ASP A 406 -10.77 13.31 6.00
N SER A 407 -11.19 12.55 7.02
CA SER A 407 -12.05 11.37 6.86
C SER A 407 -13.36 11.68 6.13
N ARG A 408 -13.94 12.87 6.31
CA ARG A 408 -15.21 13.24 5.66
C ARG A 408 -15.00 13.34 4.16
N THR A 409 -14.03 14.14 3.74
CA THR A 409 -13.69 14.37 2.34
C THR A 409 -13.31 13.06 1.65
N LEU A 410 -12.55 12.21 2.35
CA LEU A 410 -12.13 10.89 1.87
C LEU A 410 -13.34 9.98 1.56
N TRP A 411 -14.26 9.83 2.51
CA TRP A 411 -15.41 8.93 2.37
C TRP A 411 -16.53 9.47 1.47
N GLU A 412 -16.73 10.79 1.45
CA GLU A 412 -17.64 11.43 0.49
C GLU A 412 -17.13 11.25 -0.95
N HIS A 413 -15.83 11.41 -1.19
CA HIS A 413 -15.23 11.16 -2.51
C HIS A 413 -15.29 9.67 -2.90
N ALA A 414 -15.02 8.75 -1.96
CA ALA A 414 -15.14 7.31 -2.21
C ALA A 414 -16.55 6.93 -2.70
N LEU A 415 -17.60 7.48 -2.07
CA LEU A 415 -18.99 7.27 -2.47
C LEU A 415 -19.36 7.97 -3.79
N ALA A 416 -18.71 9.10 -4.11
CA ALA A 416 -18.90 9.76 -5.40
C ALA A 416 -18.29 8.96 -6.56
N VAL A 417 -17.19 8.23 -6.31
CA VAL A 417 -16.55 7.35 -7.31
C VAL A 417 -17.23 5.98 -7.37
N ASP A 418 -17.63 5.44 -6.23
CA ASP A 418 -18.26 4.13 -6.07
C ASP A 418 -19.43 4.20 -5.07
N PRO A 419 -20.67 4.41 -5.56
CA PRO A 419 -21.88 4.48 -4.73
C PRO A 419 -22.22 3.19 -4.00
N ASP A 420 -21.56 2.07 -4.31
CA ASP A 420 -21.79 0.75 -3.74
C ASP A 420 -20.78 0.45 -2.61
N ASN A 421 -19.91 1.41 -2.29
CA ASN A 421 -18.82 1.23 -1.35
C ASN A 421 -19.30 1.12 0.10
N TYR A 422 -19.55 -0.12 0.55
CA TYR A 422 -20.04 -0.40 1.90
C TYR A 422 -19.08 0.06 3.02
N ILE A 423 -17.76 0.12 2.76
CA ILE A 423 -16.79 0.59 3.75
C ILE A 423 -16.88 2.12 3.89
N ALA A 424 -17.10 2.83 2.78
CA ALA A 424 -17.30 4.27 2.82
C ALA A 424 -18.59 4.66 3.56
N TYR A 425 -19.69 3.92 3.38
CA TYR A 425 -20.89 4.09 4.21
C TYR A 425 -20.61 3.82 5.67
N GLN A 426 -19.93 2.71 6.00
CA GLN A 426 -19.54 2.40 7.38
C GLN A 426 -18.78 3.56 8.03
N ASN A 427 -17.71 4.03 7.38
CA ASN A 427 -16.85 5.05 7.97
C ASN A 427 -17.54 6.42 8.00
N ARG A 428 -18.38 6.76 7.01
CA ARG A 428 -19.22 7.97 7.07
C ARG A 428 -20.22 7.89 8.22
N GLY A 429 -20.80 6.71 8.47
CA GLY A 429 -21.65 6.43 9.62
C GLY A 429 -20.92 6.69 10.94
N THR A 430 -19.69 6.18 11.09
CA THR A 430 -18.84 6.44 12.26
C THR A 430 -18.58 7.94 12.46
N LEU A 431 -18.33 8.69 11.38
CA LEU A 431 -18.13 10.14 11.45
C LEU A 431 -19.40 10.90 11.86
N ARG A 432 -20.58 10.47 11.37
CA ARG A 432 -21.87 11.04 11.76
C ARG A 432 -22.17 10.76 13.22
N GLN A 433 -21.92 9.53 13.66
CA GLN A 433 -22.05 9.10 15.04
C GLN A 433 -21.21 9.97 15.99
N ALA A 434 -19.92 10.17 15.65
CA ALA A 434 -19.02 11.02 16.42
C ALA A 434 -19.47 12.50 16.51
N ARG A 435 -20.32 12.96 15.58
CA ARG A 435 -20.92 14.31 15.57
C ARG A 435 -22.31 14.36 16.22
N GLY A 436 -22.82 13.24 16.72
CA GLY A 436 -24.17 13.13 17.27
C GLY A 436 -25.29 13.06 16.22
N ASP A 437 -24.97 12.90 14.93
CA ASP A 437 -25.96 12.59 13.88
C ASP A 437 -26.25 11.08 13.87
N TRP A 438 -26.92 10.65 14.93
CA TRP A 438 -27.26 9.26 15.19
C TRP A 438 -28.17 8.67 14.09
N VAL A 439 -29.15 9.46 13.61
CA VAL A 439 -30.09 9.03 12.56
C VAL A 439 -29.37 8.81 11.23
N GLY A 440 -28.51 9.76 10.84
CA GLY A 440 -27.68 9.62 9.66
C GLY A 440 -26.66 8.49 9.76
N ALA A 441 -26.12 8.22 10.96
CA ALA A 441 -25.22 7.10 11.22
C ALA A 441 -25.94 5.76 11.03
N PHE A 442 -27.11 5.59 11.65
CA PHE A 442 -27.95 4.39 11.49
C PHE A 442 -28.31 4.15 10.01
N GLY A 443 -28.66 5.21 9.29
CA GLY A 443 -28.96 5.16 7.85
C GLY A 443 -27.76 4.66 7.03
N ASP A 444 -26.57 5.18 7.31
CA ASP A 444 -25.33 4.78 6.64
C ASP A 444 -24.93 3.33 6.97
N TYR A 445 -24.98 2.91 8.23
CA TYR A 445 -24.74 1.51 8.60
C TYR A 445 -25.74 0.57 7.93
N SER A 446 -27.00 0.98 7.79
CA SER A 446 -28.01 0.20 7.08
C SER A 446 -27.74 0.11 5.58
N GLU A 447 -27.25 1.17 4.95
CA GLU A 447 -26.84 1.14 3.54
C GLU A 447 -25.60 0.25 3.33
N ALA A 448 -24.60 0.33 4.22
CA ALA A 448 -23.46 -0.59 4.21
C ALA A 448 -23.90 -2.05 4.23
N LEU A 449 -24.89 -2.40 5.08
CA LEU A 449 -25.45 -3.73 5.18
C LEU A 449 -26.32 -4.14 3.98
N ARG A 450 -27.03 -3.19 3.35
CA ARG A 450 -27.74 -3.46 2.09
C ARG A 450 -26.79 -3.88 0.98
N ARG A 451 -25.60 -3.26 0.91
CA ARG A 451 -24.58 -3.57 -0.11
C ARG A 451 -23.74 -4.78 0.23
N ASN A 452 -23.46 -4.98 1.52
CA ASN A 452 -22.72 -6.13 1.99
C ASN A 452 -23.29 -6.69 3.30
N PRO A 453 -24.25 -7.63 3.22
CA PRO A 453 -24.89 -8.23 4.39
C PRO A 453 -23.94 -9.05 5.28
N ILE A 454 -22.75 -9.41 4.79
CA ILE A 454 -21.74 -10.16 5.54
C ILE A 454 -20.63 -9.25 6.11
N TYR A 455 -20.82 -7.93 6.11
CA TYR A 455 -19.86 -7.01 6.71
C TYR A 455 -20.11 -6.82 8.21
N SER A 456 -19.44 -7.64 9.03
CA SER A 456 -19.62 -7.65 10.49
C SER A 456 -19.44 -6.30 11.20
N PRO A 457 -18.52 -5.39 10.80
CA PRO A 457 -18.39 -4.07 11.46
C PRO A 457 -19.64 -3.20 11.36
N ALA A 458 -20.41 -3.29 10.27
CA ALA A 458 -21.64 -2.52 10.12
C ALA A 458 -22.79 -3.06 10.97
N TRP A 459 -22.88 -4.38 11.12
CA TRP A 459 -23.80 -4.99 12.10
C TRP A 459 -23.46 -4.53 13.52
N TYR A 460 -22.18 -4.60 13.90
CA TYR A 460 -21.72 -4.15 15.21
C TYR A 460 -22.03 -2.67 15.45
N SER A 461 -21.69 -1.79 14.50
CA SER A 461 -21.86 -0.35 14.65
C SER A 461 -23.34 0.06 14.73
N ARG A 462 -24.20 -0.57 13.92
CA ARG A 462 -25.65 -0.35 14.01
C ARG A 462 -26.25 -0.90 15.32
N GLY A 463 -25.72 -2.02 15.82
CA GLY A 463 -26.10 -2.56 17.13
C GLY A 463 -25.72 -1.61 18.27
N THR A 464 -24.54 -1.00 18.20
CA THR A 464 -24.09 0.05 19.15
C THR A 464 -25.01 1.26 19.11
N GLU A 465 -25.43 1.67 17.91
CA GLU A 465 -26.38 2.76 17.73
C GLU A 465 -27.74 2.46 18.37
N ARG A 466 -28.30 1.28 18.08
CA ARG A 466 -29.58 0.83 18.67
C ARG A 466 -29.53 0.74 20.19
N LEU A 467 -28.42 0.22 20.73
CA LEU A 467 -28.20 0.11 22.16
C LEU A 467 -28.16 1.49 22.86
N ALA A 468 -27.59 2.50 22.19
CA ALA A 468 -27.57 3.86 22.69
C ALA A 468 -28.97 4.49 22.70
N TRP A 469 -29.83 4.12 21.75
CA TRP A 469 -31.24 4.55 21.68
C TRP A 469 -32.21 3.75 22.54
N GLY A 470 -31.73 2.71 23.24
CA GLY A 470 -32.58 1.84 24.06
C GLY A 470 -33.35 0.77 23.28
N ASP A 471 -33.08 0.60 21.98
CA ASP A 471 -33.55 -0.57 21.21
C ASP A 471 -32.65 -1.78 21.52
N ASP A 472 -32.72 -2.26 22.77
CA ASP A 472 -31.87 -3.36 23.25
C ASP A 472 -32.14 -4.65 22.46
N ALA A 473 -33.39 -4.92 22.07
CA ALA A 473 -33.76 -6.09 21.27
C ALA A 473 -33.14 -6.05 19.86
N GLY A 474 -33.24 -4.91 19.17
CA GLY A 474 -32.59 -4.71 17.87
C GLY A 474 -31.07 -4.75 17.96
N ALA A 475 -30.48 -4.23 19.04
CA ALA A 475 -29.05 -4.32 19.30
C ALA A 475 -28.59 -5.78 19.46
N ILE A 476 -29.30 -6.59 20.26
CA ILE A 476 -29.02 -8.02 20.42
C ILE A 476 -29.07 -8.74 19.06
N ALA A 477 -30.06 -8.44 18.22
CA ALA A 477 -30.18 -9.03 16.90
C ALA A 477 -28.99 -8.67 16.00
N ASP A 478 -28.58 -7.40 15.97
CA ASP A 478 -27.46 -6.93 15.17
C ASP A 478 -26.12 -7.49 15.66
N TYR A 479 -25.86 -7.50 16.97
CA TYR A 479 -24.65 -8.13 17.52
C TYR A 479 -24.64 -9.63 17.28
N THR A 480 -25.80 -10.30 17.33
CA THR A 480 -25.91 -11.72 16.98
C THR A 480 -25.53 -11.98 15.54
N ALA A 481 -25.96 -11.13 14.61
CA ALA A 481 -25.50 -11.21 13.22
C ALA A 481 -23.98 -10.98 13.10
N ALA A 482 -23.44 -9.99 13.81
CA ALA A 482 -22.01 -9.68 13.82
C ALA A 482 -21.15 -10.88 14.28
N VAL A 483 -21.49 -11.50 15.42
CA VAL A 483 -20.73 -12.65 15.95
C VAL A 483 -20.96 -13.93 15.13
N ARG A 484 -22.12 -14.09 14.49
CA ARG A 484 -22.34 -15.21 13.55
C ARG A 484 -21.40 -15.11 12.34
N ILE A 485 -21.20 -13.90 11.82
CA ILE A 485 -20.31 -13.63 10.69
C ILE A 485 -18.84 -13.70 11.12
N LYS A 486 -18.51 -13.11 12.27
CA LYS A 486 -17.16 -13.11 12.85
C LYS A 486 -17.22 -13.68 14.28
N PRO A 487 -17.08 -15.01 14.46
CA PRO A 487 -17.15 -15.66 15.77
C PRO A 487 -16.05 -15.25 16.75
N THR A 488 -15.07 -14.48 16.30
CA THR A 488 -13.97 -13.93 17.12
C THR A 488 -14.14 -12.44 17.43
N TYR A 489 -15.32 -11.86 17.23
CA TYR A 489 -15.58 -10.43 17.46
C TYR A 489 -15.86 -10.14 18.95
N ILE A 490 -14.79 -9.96 19.73
CA ILE A 490 -14.82 -9.79 21.19
C ILE A 490 -15.75 -8.64 21.62
N GLU A 491 -15.65 -7.49 20.97
CA GLU A 491 -16.44 -6.29 21.30
C GLU A 491 -17.94 -6.52 21.06
N ALA A 492 -18.29 -7.28 20.03
CA ALA A 492 -19.68 -7.63 19.75
C ALA A 492 -20.27 -8.58 20.81
N TYR A 493 -19.48 -9.54 21.31
CA TYR A 493 -19.91 -10.36 22.45
C TYR A 493 -20.11 -9.52 23.71
N ASN A 494 -19.15 -8.68 24.08
CA ASN A 494 -19.29 -7.82 25.26
C ASN A 494 -20.53 -6.92 25.17
N ASN A 495 -20.75 -6.27 24.02
CA ASN A 495 -21.88 -5.36 23.89
C ASN A 495 -23.23 -6.10 23.76
N ARG A 496 -23.25 -7.33 23.20
CA ARG A 496 -24.43 -8.18 23.25
C ARG A 496 -24.76 -8.62 24.67
N GLY A 497 -23.75 -8.96 25.46
CA GLY A 497 -23.91 -9.29 26.87
C GLY A 497 -24.51 -8.12 27.66
N LEU A 498 -24.03 -6.90 27.41
CA LEU A 498 -24.58 -5.69 28.02
C LEU A 498 -26.05 -5.48 27.63
N ALA A 499 -26.39 -5.64 26.35
CA ALA A 499 -27.77 -5.51 25.88
C ALA A 499 -28.70 -6.57 26.50
N ARG A 500 -28.24 -7.84 26.58
CA ARG A 500 -28.97 -8.94 27.24
C ARG A 500 -29.17 -8.70 28.73
N GLN A 501 -28.17 -8.12 29.40
CA GLN A 501 -28.28 -7.77 30.81
C GLN A 501 -29.37 -6.71 31.04
N ARG A 502 -29.49 -5.70 30.15
CA ARG A 502 -30.56 -4.69 30.20
C ARG A 502 -31.95 -5.27 29.98
N THR A 503 -32.09 -6.27 29.10
CA THR A 503 -33.37 -6.97 28.87
C THR A 503 -33.66 -8.05 29.91
N GLY A 504 -32.75 -8.30 30.85
CA GLY A 504 -32.91 -9.28 31.93
C GLY A 504 -32.50 -10.72 31.59
N ASP A 505 -31.98 -10.98 30.40
CA ASP A 505 -31.35 -12.25 29.99
C ASP A 505 -29.94 -12.37 30.60
N LEU A 506 -29.89 -12.57 31.92
CA LEU A 506 -28.63 -12.62 32.66
C LEU A 506 -27.80 -13.86 32.30
N ALA A 507 -28.45 -14.99 32.01
CA ALA A 507 -27.77 -16.21 31.60
C ALA A 507 -27.07 -16.03 30.22
N GLY A 508 -27.77 -15.43 29.25
CA GLY A 508 -27.18 -15.10 27.95
C GLY A 508 -26.07 -14.05 28.05
N ALA A 509 -26.19 -13.08 28.96
CA ALA A 509 -25.13 -12.09 29.21
C ALA A 509 -23.84 -12.73 29.76
N ILE A 510 -23.96 -13.61 30.77
CA ILE A 510 -22.84 -14.36 31.35
C ILE A 510 -22.13 -15.19 30.26
N ALA A 511 -22.90 -15.87 29.41
CA ALA A 511 -22.34 -16.66 28.31
C ALA A 511 -21.53 -15.79 27.33
N ASP A 512 -22.04 -14.62 26.97
CA ASP A 512 -21.35 -13.69 26.06
C ASP A 512 -20.07 -13.11 26.67
N TYR A 513 -20.09 -12.68 27.93
CA TYR A 513 -18.89 -12.17 28.59
C TYR A 513 -17.83 -13.27 28.77
N THR A 514 -18.26 -14.49 29.10
CA THR A 514 -17.37 -15.65 29.21
C THR A 514 -16.69 -15.94 27.87
N GLU A 515 -17.43 -15.91 26.77
CA GLU A 515 -16.87 -16.11 25.43
C GLU A 515 -15.91 -14.98 25.03
N ALA A 516 -16.26 -13.73 25.31
CA ALA A 516 -15.37 -12.59 25.10
C ALA A 516 -14.05 -12.74 25.86
N LEU A 517 -14.06 -13.22 27.11
CA LEU A 517 -12.86 -13.50 27.90
C LEU A 517 -12.08 -14.71 27.36
N ARG A 518 -12.77 -15.77 26.91
CA ARG A 518 -12.15 -16.96 26.31
C ARG A 518 -11.36 -16.60 25.05
N LEU A 519 -11.90 -15.70 24.23
CA LEU A 519 -11.23 -15.16 23.04
C LEU A 519 -10.00 -14.29 23.36
N SER A 520 -9.71 -14.06 24.65
CA SER A 520 -8.52 -13.36 25.15
C SER A 520 -8.41 -11.91 24.63
N PRO A 521 -9.11 -10.95 25.25
CA PRO A 521 -8.98 -9.55 24.90
C PRO A 521 -7.51 -9.12 25.00
N ALA A 522 -7.02 -8.43 23.97
CA ALA A 522 -5.62 -8.02 23.88
C ALA A 522 -5.27 -6.91 24.89
N ASP A 523 -6.21 -6.00 25.15
CA ASP A 523 -6.07 -4.94 26.14
C ASP A 523 -6.53 -5.44 27.54
N TRP A 524 -5.66 -5.25 28.55
CA TRP A 524 -5.97 -5.59 29.93
C TRP A 524 -7.15 -4.78 30.49
N ARG A 525 -7.37 -3.54 30.01
CA ARG A 525 -8.51 -2.71 30.41
C ARG A 525 -9.82 -3.28 29.88
N ALA A 526 -9.83 -3.66 28.60
CA ALA A 526 -10.97 -4.34 28.01
C ALA A 526 -11.27 -5.64 28.75
N ARG A 527 -10.24 -6.43 29.07
CA ARG A 527 -10.38 -7.64 29.89
C ARG A 527 -10.98 -7.34 31.27
N ALA A 528 -10.47 -6.34 31.98
CA ALA A 528 -10.97 -5.95 33.29
C ALA A 528 -12.43 -5.46 33.24
N MET A 529 -12.78 -4.69 32.20
CA MET A 529 -14.15 -4.25 31.95
C MET A 529 -15.11 -5.44 31.73
N ILE A 530 -14.73 -6.39 30.87
CA ILE A 530 -15.54 -7.58 30.60
C ILE A 530 -15.68 -8.44 31.86
N GLN A 531 -14.62 -8.60 32.66
CA GLN A 531 -14.67 -9.30 33.95
C GLN A 531 -15.62 -8.62 34.93
N GLY A 532 -15.59 -7.29 35.01
CA GLY A 532 -16.52 -6.51 35.84
C GLY A 532 -17.97 -6.73 35.41
N ASN A 533 -18.25 -6.67 34.10
CA ASN A 533 -19.57 -6.92 33.55
C ASN A 533 -20.07 -8.34 33.86
N LEU A 534 -19.19 -9.34 33.73
CA LEU A 534 -19.48 -10.74 34.07
C LEU A 534 -19.87 -10.88 35.54
N ALA A 535 -19.06 -10.35 36.46
CA ALA A 535 -19.31 -10.43 37.90
C ALA A 535 -20.64 -9.77 38.30
N LEU A 536 -20.98 -8.63 37.69
CA LEU A 536 -22.27 -7.97 37.92
C LEU A 536 -23.45 -8.82 37.45
N ALA A 537 -23.34 -9.44 36.28
CA ALA A 537 -24.40 -10.32 35.75
C ALA A 537 -24.58 -11.59 36.61
N GLU A 538 -23.48 -12.20 37.07
CA GLU A 538 -23.51 -13.36 37.99
C GLU A 538 -24.17 -13.03 39.33
N GLN A 539 -23.82 -11.88 39.92
CA GLN A 539 -24.44 -11.42 41.16
C GLN A 539 -25.93 -11.15 40.99
N ALA A 540 -26.33 -10.50 39.90
CA ALA A 540 -27.73 -10.23 39.60
C ALA A 540 -28.53 -11.54 39.43
N LEU A 541 -27.94 -12.54 38.75
CA LEU A 541 -28.59 -13.84 38.56
C LEU A 541 -28.72 -14.58 39.90
N ALA A 542 -27.67 -14.59 40.71
CA ALA A 542 -27.67 -15.22 42.03
C ALA A 542 -28.65 -14.58 43.01
N ARG A 543 -28.95 -13.28 42.88
CA ARG A 543 -30.02 -12.63 43.66
C ARG A 543 -31.40 -13.11 43.21
N ARG A 544 -31.64 -13.13 41.89
CA ARG A 544 -32.92 -13.59 41.31
C ARG A 544 -33.23 -15.05 41.55
N THR A 545 -32.23 -15.91 41.78
CA THR A 545 -32.46 -17.33 42.10
C THR A 545 -32.64 -17.60 43.59
N ARG A 546 -32.39 -16.60 44.45
CA ARG A 546 -32.58 -16.67 45.91
C ARG A 546 -33.89 -16.03 46.36
N GLU A 547 -34.43 -15.10 45.58
CA GLU A 547 -35.80 -14.59 45.65
C GLU A 547 -36.77 -15.59 45.02
#